data_AF-A0A060SGV2-F1
#
_entry.id   AF-A0A060SGV2-F1
#
_cell.length_a   1.000
_cell.length_b   1.000
_cell.length_c   1.000
_cell.angle_alpha   90.00
_cell.angle_beta   90.00
_cell.angle_gamma   90.00
#
_symmetry.space_group_name_H-M   'P 1'
#
loop_
_entity.id
_entity.type
_entity.pdbx_description
1 polymer ?
#
loop_
_entity_poly.entity_id
_entity_poly.type
_entity_poly.pdbx_seq_one_letter_code
_entity_poly.pdbx_strand_id
1 'polypeptide(L)'
;MVLYLLDYGAGNVQSLANTLKKLGHEFEWISSPADFHKATSLIFPGVGAFGSAIDGLISRGLYEPLREYIASGKPYFGICIGMQVLFRSSLESSSSKGLGIIPSDIGLFSNADKSVPHMGWNSVEFLDPEEKAHEGLRPDASYYFVHSFRAAYEWDRPEVAQWAHSTTQYGREIFLATVRKGNVFACQFHPEKSGQAGLRVLDAWLRESESERASSPPSPRVARLPKPNDGFTKRVIACMDVRSNDDGDLVVTKGDQYDVRERTTANGVQAEAAGAVRNLGKPVALAARIDRDGTGLGYDLELISLVRRSVRIPVVASSGAGRKEHFVEVFEKTGVEAALAAGIFHRREVSIQEVKEALAAAKINVRTA
;
A
#
# COMPACT_ATOMS: atom_id res chain seq x y z
N MET A 1 -21.39 -20.18 -3.79
CA MET A 1 -20.64 -19.26 -2.92
C MET A 1 -21.51 -18.06 -2.64
N VAL A 2 -21.78 -17.77 -1.37
CA VAL A 2 -22.41 -16.52 -0.95
C VAL A 2 -21.31 -15.66 -0.33
N LEU A 3 -20.72 -14.80 -1.17
CA LEU A 3 -19.60 -13.95 -0.81
C LEU A 3 -20.10 -12.68 -0.12
N TYR A 4 -19.51 -12.39 1.04
CA TYR A 4 -19.74 -11.15 1.75
C TYR A 4 -18.47 -10.30 1.86
N LEU A 5 -18.64 -8.98 1.86
CA LEU A 5 -17.60 -8.01 2.19
C LEU A 5 -17.93 -7.35 3.52
N LEU A 6 -16.94 -7.29 4.41
CA LEU A 6 -17.03 -6.56 5.66
C LEU A 6 -16.57 -5.12 5.47
N ASP A 7 -17.44 -4.16 5.78
CA ASP A 7 -17.08 -2.75 5.95
C ASP A 7 -17.25 -2.35 7.42
N TYR A 8 -16.15 -1.95 8.06
CA TYR A 8 -16.11 -1.50 9.44
C TYR A 8 -16.33 0.02 9.58
N GLY A 9 -16.56 0.73 8.47
CA GLY A 9 -16.89 2.15 8.45
C GLY A 9 -15.71 3.08 8.22
N ALA A 10 -14.54 2.57 7.84
CA ALA A 10 -13.41 3.41 7.45
C ALA A 10 -12.64 2.82 6.26
N GLY A 11 -12.19 3.72 5.38
CA GLY A 11 -11.32 3.39 4.26
C GLY A 11 -12.01 3.27 2.90
N ASN A 12 -11.20 3.04 1.87
CA ASN A 12 -11.67 2.95 0.49
C ASN A 12 -11.98 1.49 0.10
N VAL A 13 -13.08 0.95 0.63
CA VAL A 13 -13.57 -0.40 0.27
C VAL A 13 -14.10 -0.48 -1.17
N GLN A 14 -14.39 0.66 -1.79
CA GLN A 14 -14.91 0.74 -3.16
C GLN A 14 -13.92 0.22 -4.22
N SER A 15 -12.62 0.40 -4.01
CA SER A 15 -11.60 -0.15 -4.92
C SER A 15 -11.69 -1.67 -5.03
N LEU A 16 -11.87 -2.36 -3.90
CA LEU A 16 -12.03 -3.81 -3.89
C LEU A 16 -13.38 -4.21 -4.48
N ALA A 17 -14.47 -3.56 -4.06
CA ALA A 17 -15.82 -3.80 -4.60
C ALA A 17 -15.87 -3.72 -6.13
N ASN A 18 -15.27 -2.68 -6.72
CA ASN A 18 -15.18 -2.51 -8.17
C ASN A 18 -14.35 -3.62 -8.82
N THR A 19 -13.27 -4.04 -8.16
CA THR A 19 -12.40 -5.11 -8.64
C THR A 19 -13.15 -6.46 -8.69
N LEU A 20 -13.89 -6.79 -7.64
CA LEU A 20 -14.68 -8.03 -7.58
C LEU A 20 -15.77 -8.06 -8.66
N LYS A 21 -16.49 -6.94 -8.85
CA LYS A 21 -17.46 -6.81 -9.94
C LYS A 21 -16.82 -6.99 -11.31
N LYS A 22 -15.63 -6.42 -11.53
CA LYS A 22 -14.88 -6.58 -12.79
C LYS A 22 -14.46 -8.03 -13.04
N LEU A 23 -14.18 -8.79 -11.99
CA LEU A 23 -13.89 -10.22 -12.06
C LEU A 23 -15.17 -11.08 -12.23
N GLY A 24 -16.35 -10.47 -12.25
CA GLY A 24 -17.63 -11.17 -12.44
C GLY A 24 -18.21 -11.79 -11.16
N HIS A 25 -17.73 -11.37 -9.98
CA HIS A 25 -18.24 -11.87 -8.71
C HIS A 25 -19.26 -10.91 -8.10
N GLU A 26 -20.44 -11.45 -7.79
CA GLU A 26 -21.42 -10.79 -6.94
C GLU A 26 -21.07 -10.98 -5.46
N PHE A 27 -21.45 -10.00 -4.65
CA PHE A 27 -21.25 -10.04 -3.21
C PHE A 27 -22.28 -9.19 -2.49
N GLU A 28 -22.47 -9.50 -1.21
CA GLU A 28 -23.29 -8.72 -0.28
C GLU A 28 -22.42 -8.04 0.79
N TRP A 29 -22.95 -7.01 1.44
CA TRP A 29 -22.26 -6.34 2.54
C TRP A 29 -22.70 -6.91 3.87
N ILE A 30 -21.74 -7.15 4.77
CA ILE A 30 -22.06 -7.37 6.19
C ILE A 30 -22.60 -6.04 6.74
N SER A 31 -23.90 -6.00 6.97
CA SER A 31 -24.59 -4.81 7.50
C SER A 31 -25.07 -5.02 8.93
N SER A 32 -25.17 -6.28 9.36
CA SER A 32 -25.60 -6.69 10.68
C SER A 32 -24.92 -8.00 11.11
N PRO A 33 -24.93 -8.33 12.42
CA PRO A 33 -24.45 -9.63 12.92
C PRO A 33 -25.10 -10.85 12.23
N ALA A 34 -26.37 -10.74 11.83
CA ALA A 34 -27.10 -11.84 11.20
C ALA A 34 -26.52 -12.26 9.84
N ASP A 35 -25.81 -11.37 9.15
CA ASP A 35 -25.27 -11.62 7.82
C ASP A 35 -24.11 -12.63 7.85
N PHE A 36 -23.37 -12.76 8.97
CA PHE A 36 -22.33 -13.77 9.13
C PHE A 36 -22.85 -15.21 9.04
N HIS A 37 -24.12 -15.44 9.40
CA HIS A 37 -24.72 -16.76 9.26
C HIS A 37 -24.98 -17.12 7.80
N LYS A 38 -25.31 -16.12 6.97
CA LYS A 38 -25.57 -16.27 5.53
C LYS A 38 -24.29 -16.42 4.71
N ALA A 39 -23.23 -15.73 5.14
CA ALA A 39 -21.94 -15.77 4.45
C ALA A 39 -21.37 -17.19 4.44
N THR A 40 -20.98 -17.66 3.25
CA THR A 40 -20.17 -18.88 3.08
C THR A 40 -18.71 -18.55 2.77
N SER A 41 -18.42 -17.30 2.39
CA SER A 41 -17.06 -16.78 2.24
C SER A 41 -17.07 -15.29 2.58
N LEU A 42 -16.03 -14.82 3.26
CA LEU A 42 -15.94 -13.44 3.75
C LEU A 42 -14.60 -12.82 3.33
N ILE A 43 -14.66 -11.64 2.72
CA ILE A 43 -13.48 -10.78 2.52
C ILE A 43 -13.59 -9.60 3.48
N PHE A 44 -12.54 -9.38 4.26
CA PHE A 44 -12.40 -8.22 5.12
C PHE A 44 -11.28 -7.32 4.56
N PRO A 45 -11.63 -6.30 3.74
CA PRO A 45 -10.71 -5.23 3.37
C PRO A 45 -10.53 -4.21 4.49
N GLY A 46 -9.35 -3.60 4.59
CA GLY A 46 -9.24 -2.37 5.37
C GLY A 46 -8.00 -1.54 5.08
N VAL A 47 -8.17 -0.22 5.19
CA VAL A 47 -7.10 0.79 5.20
C VAL A 47 -7.35 1.72 6.38
N GLY A 48 -6.27 2.24 6.96
CA GLY A 48 -6.37 3.13 8.13
C GLY A 48 -5.72 2.50 9.34
N ALA A 49 -6.16 2.91 10.53
CA ALA A 49 -5.56 2.51 11.79
C ALA A 49 -6.26 1.28 12.40
N PHE A 50 -5.46 0.40 13.02
CA PHE A 50 -5.90 -0.77 13.75
C PHE A 50 -6.96 -0.43 14.80
N GLY A 51 -6.74 0.61 15.61
CA GLY A 51 -7.67 1.02 16.65
C GLY A 51 -9.04 1.40 16.10
N SER A 52 -9.06 2.23 15.04
CA SER A 52 -10.31 2.62 14.36
C SER A 52 -11.05 1.42 13.78
N ALA A 53 -10.35 0.39 13.32
CA ALA A 53 -10.97 -0.83 12.82
C ALA A 53 -11.61 -1.66 13.93
N ILE A 54 -10.91 -1.85 15.05
CA ILE A 54 -11.47 -2.52 16.23
C ILE A 54 -12.67 -1.77 16.78
N ASP A 55 -12.57 -0.44 16.93
CA ASP A 55 -13.67 0.40 17.42
C ASP A 55 -14.87 0.38 16.47
N GLY A 56 -14.63 0.38 15.15
CA GLY A 56 -15.66 0.22 14.12
C GLY A 56 -16.38 -1.13 14.20
N LEU A 57 -15.63 -2.22 14.41
CA LEU A 57 -16.22 -3.55 14.62
C LEU A 57 -17.04 -3.62 15.91
N ILE A 58 -16.54 -3.06 17.02
CA ILE A 58 -17.21 -3.10 18.32
C ILE A 58 -18.49 -2.25 18.29
N SER A 59 -18.40 -1.01 17.84
CA SER A 59 -19.53 -0.07 17.82
C SER A 59 -20.69 -0.55 16.92
N ARG A 60 -20.39 -1.35 15.89
CA ARG A 60 -21.37 -1.98 15.01
C ARG A 60 -21.82 -3.37 15.48
N GLY A 61 -21.29 -3.87 16.59
CA GLY A 61 -21.59 -5.20 17.11
C GLY A 61 -21.08 -6.36 16.24
N LEU A 62 -20.07 -6.11 15.39
CA LEU A 62 -19.52 -7.09 14.43
C LEU A 62 -18.30 -7.83 14.97
N TYR A 63 -17.69 -7.37 16.07
CA TYR A 63 -16.45 -7.93 16.61
C TYR A 63 -16.57 -9.42 17.00
N GLU A 64 -17.51 -9.79 17.87
CA GLU A 64 -17.71 -11.21 18.24
C GLU A 64 -18.27 -12.07 17.10
N PRO A 65 -19.29 -11.63 16.33
CA PRO A 65 -19.76 -12.38 15.17
C PRO A 65 -18.66 -12.69 14.14
N LEU A 66 -17.70 -11.78 13.94
CA LEU A 66 -16.53 -12.04 13.10
C LEU A 66 -15.63 -13.13 13.67
N ARG A 67 -15.37 -13.11 14.99
CA ARG A 67 -14.59 -14.16 15.67
C ARG A 67 -15.27 -15.52 15.53
N GLU A 68 -16.57 -15.59 15.76
CA GLU A 68 -17.38 -16.80 15.61
C GLU A 68 -17.39 -17.30 14.16
N TYR A 69 -17.54 -16.41 13.19
CA TYR A 69 -17.46 -16.76 11.77
C TYR A 69 -16.13 -17.43 11.43
N ILE A 70 -15.01 -16.86 11.86
CA ILE A 70 -13.68 -17.44 11.60
C ILE A 70 -13.54 -18.79 12.34
N ALA A 71 -13.99 -18.88 13.58
CA ALA A 71 -13.94 -20.12 14.37
C ALA A 71 -14.81 -21.24 13.79
N SER A 72 -15.86 -20.91 13.02
CA SER A 72 -16.74 -21.89 12.36
C SER A 72 -16.07 -22.65 11.21
N GLY A 73 -14.86 -22.23 10.79
CA GLY A 73 -14.15 -22.87 9.67
C GLY A 73 -14.57 -22.36 8.29
N LYS A 74 -15.46 -21.36 8.21
CA LYS A 74 -15.85 -20.75 6.93
C LYS A 74 -14.72 -19.87 6.36
N PRO A 75 -14.45 -19.90 5.04
CA PRO A 75 -13.38 -19.13 4.42
C PRO A 75 -13.36 -17.63 4.78
N TYR A 76 -12.18 -17.15 5.17
CA TYR A 76 -11.89 -15.75 5.50
C TYR A 76 -10.69 -15.26 4.69
N PHE A 77 -10.84 -14.11 4.04
CA PHE A 77 -9.74 -13.38 3.40
C PHE A 77 -9.57 -11.98 3.98
N GLY A 78 -8.54 -11.78 4.80
CA GLY A 78 -8.17 -10.46 5.32
C GLY A 78 -7.20 -9.70 4.41
N ILE A 79 -7.44 -8.41 4.16
CA ILE A 79 -6.54 -7.55 3.38
C ILE A 79 -6.08 -6.37 4.25
N CYS A 80 -4.77 -6.20 4.37
CA CYS A 80 -4.09 -5.16 5.14
C CYS A 80 -4.60 -5.11 6.60
N ILE A 81 -5.50 -4.19 6.94
CA ILE A 81 -6.09 -4.14 8.29
C ILE A 81 -6.90 -5.41 8.57
N GLY A 82 -7.57 -5.99 7.59
CA GLY A 82 -8.23 -7.30 7.75
C GLY A 82 -7.26 -8.44 8.10
N MET A 83 -5.99 -8.34 7.70
CA MET A 83 -4.96 -9.25 8.20
C MET A 83 -4.56 -8.89 9.64
N GLN A 84 -4.30 -7.62 9.91
CA GLN A 84 -3.76 -7.18 11.20
C GLN A 84 -4.73 -7.43 12.36
N VAL A 85 -6.04 -7.28 12.17
CA VAL A 85 -7.03 -7.54 13.24
C VAL A 85 -7.04 -9.00 13.71
N LEU A 86 -6.52 -9.96 12.93
CA LEU A 86 -6.37 -11.36 13.37
C LEU A 86 -5.40 -11.51 14.55
N PHE A 87 -4.46 -10.58 14.70
CA PHE A 87 -3.43 -10.59 15.74
C PHE A 87 -4.02 -10.16 17.09
N ARG A 88 -3.24 -10.36 18.15
CA ARG A 88 -3.66 -10.06 19.53
C ARG A 88 -3.80 -8.56 19.78
N SER A 89 -2.84 -7.77 19.33
CA SER A 89 -2.83 -6.32 19.52
C SER A 89 -1.94 -5.62 18.48
N SER A 90 -1.90 -4.29 18.51
CA SER A 90 -1.02 -3.47 17.67
C SER A 90 -0.41 -2.35 18.49
N LEU A 91 0.89 -2.08 18.29
CA LEU A 91 1.56 -0.91 18.85
C LEU A 91 1.01 0.42 18.30
N GLU A 92 0.16 0.38 17.27
CA GLU A 92 -0.57 1.56 16.78
C GLU A 92 -1.64 2.05 17.77
N SER A 93 -2.23 1.13 18.53
CA SER A 93 -3.27 1.45 19.52
C SER A 93 -3.12 0.52 20.72
N SER A 94 -2.58 1.05 21.81
CA SER A 94 -2.36 0.29 23.05
C SER A 94 -3.65 -0.13 23.76
N SER A 95 -4.78 0.53 23.49
CA SER A 95 -6.08 0.24 24.10
C SER A 95 -6.89 -0.82 23.34
N SER A 96 -6.69 -0.94 22.02
CA SER A 96 -7.50 -1.81 21.17
C SER A 96 -6.95 -3.23 21.15
N LYS A 97 -7.80 -4.22 21.43
CA LYS A 97 -7.45 -5.64 21.30
C LYS A 97 -7.95 -6.17 19.96
N GLY A 98 -7.07 -6.87 19.25
CA GLY A 98 -7.48 -7.59 18.04
C GLY A 98 -8.21 -8.88 18.38
N LEU A 99 -8.62 -9.61 17.34
CA LEU A 99 -9.34 -10.87 17.45
C LEU A 99 -8.50 -11.94 18.18
N GLY A 100 -7.17 -11.79 18.28
CA GLY A 100 -6.33 -12.70 19.07
C GLY A 100 -6.32 -14.13 18.57
N ILE A 101 -6.63 -14.33 17.29
CA ILE A 101 -6.56 -15.61 16.59
C ILE A 101 -5.08 -16.00 16.40
N ILE A 102 -4.24 -15.01 16.11
CA ILE A 102 -2.78 -15.14 16.04
C ILE A 102 -2.18 -14.56 17.33
N PRO A 103 -1.48 -15.36 18.16
CA PRO A 103 -0.98 -14.93 19.48
C PRO A 103 0.34 -14.14 19.38
N SER A 104 0.35 -13.11 18.54
CA SER A 104 1.43 -12.16 18.35
C SER A 104 0.86 -10.74 18.20
N ASP A 105 1.72 -9.73 18.32
CA ASP A 105 1.37 -8.32 18.24
C ASP A 105 1.93 -7.69 16.97
N ILE A 106 1.18 -6.74 16.43
CA ILE A 106 1.60 -5.93 15.29
C ILE A 106 2.55 -4.83 15.78
N GLY A 107 3.78 -4.81 15.27
CA GLY A 107 4.83 -3.86 15.67
C GLY A 107 5.06 -2.74 14.65
N LEU A 108 5.64 -1.62 15.08
CA LEU A 108 6.08 -0.53 14.19
C LEU A 108 7.41 -0.91 13.50
N PHE A 109 7.57 -0.59 12.21
CA PHE A 109 8.88 -0.69 11.56
C PHE A 109 9.91 0.25 12.22
N SER A 110 11.15 -0.22 12.34
CA SER A 110 12.28 0.66 12.61
C SER A 110 12.57 1.54 11.39
N ASN A 111 12.81 2.83 11.63
CA ASN A 111 13.22 3.80 10.60
C ASN A 111 14.74 4.05 10.59
N ALA A 112 15.52 3.16 11.22
CA ALA A 112 16.98 3.29 11.32
C ALA A 112 17.67 3.17 9.94
N ASP A 113 17.23 2.21 9.12
CA ASP A 113 17.83 1.83 7.85
C ASP A 113 16.97 2.14 6.62
N LYS A 114 15.74 2.62 6.84
CA LYS A 114 14.74 2.86 5.79
C LYS A 114 13.72 3.92 6.18
N SER A 115 12.91 4.34 5.21
CA SER A 115 11.78 5.23 5.44
C SER A 115 10.59 4.47 6.02
N VAL A 116 9.73 5.11 6.80
CA VAL A 116 8.47 4.53 7.30
C VAL A 116 7.35 5.56 7.06
N PRO A 117 6.21 5.20 6.45
CA PRO A 117 5.72 3.85 6.13
C PRO A 117 6.46 3.13 5.00
N HIS A 118 6.35 1.80 4.99
CA HIS A 118 6.62 0.96 3.82
C HIS A 118 5.55 1.26 2.77
N MET A 119 5.91 1.98 1.70
CA MET A 119 4.94 2.50 0.72
C MET A 119 5.42 2.28 -0.72
N GLY A 120 5.01 1.19 -1.33
CA GLY A 120 5.41 0.85 -2.69
C GLY A 120 5.27 -0.62 -3.00
N TRP A 121 6.07 -1.07 -3.96
CA TRP A 121 6.01 -2.44 -4.44
C TRP A 121 7.14 -3.26 -3.84
N ASN A 122 6.81 -4.44 -3.31
CA ASN A 122 7.77 -5.37 -2.75
C ASN A 122 7.44 -6.79 -3.23
N SER A 123 8.44 -7.67 -3.24
CA SER A 123 8.27 -9.08 -3.58
C SER A 123 7.72 -9.87 -2.37
N VAL A 124 7.24 -11.08 -2.64
CA VAL A 124 6.93 -12.06 -1.60
C VAL A 124 7.87 -13.25 -1.75
N GLU A 125 8.15 -13.91 -0.64
CA GLU A 125 9.00 -15.09 -0.59
C GLU A 125 8.28 -16.21 0.17
N PHE A 126 8.09 -17.34 -0.52
CA PHE A 126 7.43 -18.51 0.05
C PHE A 126 8.35 -19.21 1.04
N LEU A 127 7.79 -19.66 2.16
CA LEU A 127 8.51 -20.42 3.16
C LEU A 127 8.93 -21.81 2.64
N ASP A 128 8.09 -22.40 1.81
CA ASP A 128 8.34 -23.66 1.11
C ASP A 128 8.33 -23.44 -0.41
N PRO A 129 9.49 -23.59 -1.08
CA PRO A 129 9.58 -23.48 -2.54
C PRO A 129 8.83 -24.59 -3.29
N GLU A 130 8.56 -25.73 -2.65
CA GLU A 130 7.89 -26.89 -3.26
C GLU A 130 6.37 -26.86 -3.08
N GLU A 131 5.86 -25.89 -2.32
CA GLU A 131 4.43 -25.70 -2.11
C GLU A 131 3.76 -25.36 -3.45
N LYS A 132 2.75 -26.14 -3.85
CA LYS A 132 2.11 -26.00 -5.18
C LYS A 132 0.96 -25.00 -5.18
N ALA A 133 0.40 -24.71 -4.01
CA ALA A 133 -0.71 -23.79 -3.82
C ALA A 133 -0.17 -22.52 -3.15
N HIS A 134 -0.23 -21.41 -3.87
CA HIS A 134 0.24 -20.11 -3.39
C HIS A 134 -0.84 -19.02 -3.49
N GLU A 135 -2.11 -19.41 -3.61
CA GLU A 135 -3.24 -18.46 -3.65
C GLU A 135 -3.03 -17.38 -4.72
N GLY A 136 -2.48 -17.77 -5.88
CA GLY A 136 -2.17 -16.88 -7.00
C GLY A 136 -0.92 -16.01 -6.84
N LEU A 137 -0.22 -16.09 -5.71
CA LEU A 137 1.07 -15.45 -5.49
C LEU A 137 2.12 -16.02 -6.43
N ARG A 138 3.08 -15.17 -6.78
CA ARG A 138 4.25 -15.51 -7.59
C ARG A 138 5.51 -14.85 -7.02
N PRO A 139 6.66 -15.52 -7.09
CA PRO A 139 7.92 -15.01 -6.56
C PRO A 139 8.55 -13.94 -7.46
N ASP A 140 8.20 -13.92 -8.74
CA ASP A 140 8.65 -12.95 -9.75
C ASP A 140 7.76 -11.70 -9.84
N ALA A 141 6.72 -11.61 -9.00
CA ALA A 141 5.78 -10.50 -8.99
C ALA A 141 6.01 -9.56 -7.80
N SER A 142 5.58 -8.32 -7.96
CA SER A 142 5.57 -7.32 -6.87
C SER A 142 4.14 -6.94 -6.49
N TYR A 143 3.92 -6.73 -5.20
CA TYR A 143 2.63 -6.37 -4.62
C TYR A 143 2.73 -5.03 -3.90
N TYR A 144 1.62 -4.29 -3.85
CA TYR A 144 1.58 -2.94 -3.31
C TYR A 144 1.33 -2.93 -1.80
N PHE A 145 2.32 -2.50 -1.03
CA PHE A 145 2.28 -2.32 0.41
C PHE A 145 2.17 -0.83 0.76
N VAL A 146 1.38 -0.51 1.78
CA VAL A 146 1.27 0.84 2.36
C VAL A 146 0.94 0.76 3.84
N HIS A 147 1.97 0.63 4.69
CA HIS A 147 1.80 0.43 6.14
C HIS A 147 3.04 0.84 6.94
N SER A 148 2.82 1.38 8.14
CA SER A 148 3.91 1.64 9.12
C SER A 148 4.10 0.46 10.07
N PHE A 149 3.05 -0.31 10.30
CA PHE A 149 3.02 -1.42 11.24
C PHE A 149 2.99 -2.76 10.51
N ARG A 150 3.59 -3.80 11.10
CA ARG A 150 3.83 -5.10 10.48
C ARG A 150 3.76 -6.23 11.50
N ALA A 151 3.37 -7.41 11.03
CA ALA A 151 3.52 -8.65 11.79
C ALA A 151 4.93 -9.21 11.59
N ALA A 152 5.70 -9.36 12.66
CA ALA A 152 7.05 -9.92 12.58
C ALA A 152 7.04 -11.40 12.19
N TYR A 153 8.06 -11.83 11.42
CA TYR A 153 8.26 -13.26 11.22
C TYR A 153 9.02 -13.86 12.41
N GLU A 154 8.28 -14.41 13.36
CA GLU A 154 8.78 -15.04 14.59
C GLU A 154 8.92 -16.56 14.37
N TRP A 155 9.92 -16.98 13.60
CA TRP A 155 10.14 -18.39 13.23
C TRP A 155 10.45 -19.30 14.42
N ASP A 156 10.94 -18.75 15.51
CA ASP A 156 11.28 -19.45 16.76
C ASP A 156 10.06 -19.71 17.66
N ARG A 157 8.91 -19.10 17.36
CA ARG A 157 7.65 -19.28 18.10
C ARG A 157 6.66 -20.14 17.31
N PRO A 158 6.60 -21.47 17.54
CA PRO A 158 5.79 -22.39 16.74
C PRO A 158 4.31 -21.99 16.64
N GLU A 159 3.74 -21.45 17.72
CA GLU A 159 2.33 -21.05 17.78
C GLU A 159 1.99 -19.87 16.87
N VAL A 160 2.98 -19.03 16.52
CA VAL A 160 2.86 -17.90 15.58
C VAL A 160 3.33 -18.34 14.18
N ALA A 161 4.47 -19.02 14.10
CA ALA A 161 5.10 -19.41 12.84
C ALA A 161 4.21 -20.30 11.96
N GLN A 162 3.36 -21.13 12.56
CA GLN A 162 2.38 -21.97 11.85
C GLN A 162 1.32 -21.19 11.04
N TRP A 163 1.21 -19.87 11.25
CA TRP A 163 0.33 -19.00 10.46
C TRP A 163 1.02 -18.40 9.25
N ALA A 164 2.35 -18.41 9.21
CA ALA A 164 3.10 -17.78 8.13
C ALA A 164 2.94 -18.58 6.84
N HIS A 165 2.66 -17.88 5.73
CA HIS A 165 2.56 -18.49 4.40
C HIS A 165 3.61 -17.93 3.45
N SER A 166 3.73 -16.60 3.40
CA SER A 166 4.84 -15.93 2.74
C SER A 166 5.39 -14.81 3.60
N THR A 167 6.67 -14.55 3.42
CA THR A 167 7.40 -13.46 4.06
C THR A 167 7.85 -12.45 3.03
N THR A 168 8.22 -11.27 3.49
CA THR A 168 8.95 -10.29 2.69
C THR A 168 9.91 -9.54 3.59
N GLN A 169 10.82 -8.78 2.99
CA GLN A 169 11.83 -8.01 3.68
C GLN A 169 11.66 -6.52 3.34
N TYR A 170 11.81 -5.65 4.33
CA TYR A 170 11.92 -4.21 4.14
C TYR A 170 13.05 -3.64 5.01
N GLY A 171 14.09 -3.10 4.38
CA GLY A 171 15.42 -2.94 4.95
C GLY A 171 15.90 -4.25 5.58
N ARG A 172 16.23 -4.22 6.87
CA ARG A 172 16.69 -5.39 7.64
C ARG A 172 15.59 -6.15 8.38
N GLU A 173 14.32 -5.77 8.23
CA GLU A 173 13.21 -6.42 8.93
C GLU A 173 12.47 -7.39 8.00
N ILE A 174 12.34 -8.66 8.44
CA ILE A 174 11.50 -9.66 7.78
C ILE A 174 10.13 -9.69 8.46
N PHE A 175 9.07 -9.70 7.65
CA PHE A 175 7.70 -9.67 8.13
C PHE A 175 6.78 -10.55 7.29
N LEU A 176 5.61 -10.86 7.84
CA LEU A 176 4.60 -11.68 7.15
C LEU A 176 3.96 -10.86 6.03
N ALA A 177 4.18 -11.28 4.79
CA ALA A 177 3.47 -10.74 3.64
C ALA A 177 2.07 -11.33 3.55
N THR A 178 1.95 -12.63 3.85
CA THR A 178 0.68 -13.33 3.96
C THR A 178 0.68 -14.34 5.11
N VAL A 179 -0.51 -14.61 5.63
CA VAL A 179 -0.78 -15.68 6.59
C VAL A 179 -1.80 -16.66 6.04
N ARG A 180 -1.62 -17.95 6.36
CA ARG A 180 -2.50 -19.04 5.94
C ARG A 180 -2.55 -20.11 7.03
N LYS A 181 -3.76 -20.46 7.48
CA LYS A 181 -4.01 -21.63 8.34
C LYS A 181 -5.49 -22.00 8.32
N GLY A 182 -5.81 -23.27 8.11
CA GLY A 182 -7.20 -23.75 8.13
C GLY A 182 -8.05 -23.02 7.08
N ASN A 183 -9.02 -22.23 7.52
CA ASN A 183 -9.92 -21.43 6.68
C ASN A 183 -9.51 -19.96 6.50
N VAL A 184 -8.41 -19.55 7.13
CA VAL A 184 -7.92 -18.18 7.10
C VAL A 184 -6.83 -18.06 6.03
N PHE A 185 -7.01 -17.10 5.15
CA PHE A 185 -5.97 -16.51 4.32
C PHE A 185 -5.97 -15.00 4.57
N ALA A 186 -4.81 -14.36 4.63
CA ALA A 186 -4.76 -12.90 4.68
C ALA A 186 -3.45 -12.37 4.11
N CYS A 187 -3.49 -11.16 3.55
CA CYS A 187 -2.31 -10.49 3.01
C CYS A 187 -2.13 -9.08 3.57
N GLN A 188 -0.89 -8.68 3.80
CA GLN A 188 -0.54 -7.34 4.27
C GLN A 188 -0.57 -6.31 3.13
N PHE A 189 -0.27 -6.74 1.91
CA PHE A 189 -0.39 -5.90 0.71
C PHE A 189 -1.85 -5.77 0.25
N HIS A 190 -2.09 -4.84 -0.67
CA HIS A 190 -3.38 -4.56 -1.29
C HIS A 190 -3.49 -5.21 -2.67
N PRO A 191 -4.11 -6.40 -2.82
CA PRO A 191 -4.21 -7.06 -4.11
C PRO A 191 -5.00 -6.22 -5.13
N GLU A 192 -6.03 -5.49 -4.70
CA GLU A 192 -6.81 -4.57 -5.53
C GLU A 192 -5.99 -3.39 -6.07
N LYS A 193 -4.86 -3.07 -5.42
CA LYS A 193 -3.92 -2.05 -5.87
C LYS A 193 -2.66 -2.62 -6.52
N SER A 194 -2.55 -3.94 -6.62
CA SER A 194 -1.34 -4.62 -7.08
C SER A 194 -1.34 -4.93 -8.60
N GLY A 195 -2.28 -4.37 -9.36
CA GLY A 195 -2.45 -4.64 -10.79
C GLY A 195 -2.70 -6.13 -11.07
N GLN A 196 -2.21 -6.65 -12.20
CA GLN A 196 -2.45 -8.04 -12.58
C GLN A 196 -1.96 -9.07 -11.54
N ALA A 197 -0.88 -8.77 -10.81
CA ALA A 197 -0.39 -9.65 -9.76
C ALA A 197 -1.40 -9.82 -8.63
N GLY A 198 -2.02 -8.74 -8.16
CA GLY A 198 -3.04 -8.84 -7.13
C GLY A 198 -4.39 -9.34 -7.63
N LEU A 199 -4.75 -9.05 -8.89
CA LEU A 199 -5.93 -9.64 -9.52
C LEU A 199 -5.84 -11.17 -9.54
N ARG A 200 -4.67 -11.74 -9.83
CA ARG A 200 -4.46 -13.19 -9.76
C ARG A 200 -4.68 -13.75 -8.35
N VAL A 201 -4.27 -13.03 -7.31
CA VAL A 201 -4.49 -13.46 -5.91
C VAL A 201 -5.98 -13.49 -5.59
N LEU A 202 -6.71 -12.43 -5.95
CA LEU A 202 -8.16 -12.37 -5.75
C LEU A 202 -8.88 -13.47 -6.55
N ASP A 203 -8.56 -13.60 -7.83
CA ASP A 203 -9.16 -14.58 -8.74
C ASP A 203 -8.87 -16.02 -8.31
N ALA A 204 -7.63 -16.34 -7.90
CA ALA A 204 -7.27 -17.66 -7.39
C ALA A 204 -8.09 -18.02 -6.16
N TRP A 205 -8.14 -17.12 -5.15
CA TRP A 205 -8.92 -17.36 -3.95
C TRP A 205 -10.41 -17.52 -4.25
N LEU A 206 -10.98 -16.69 -5.12
CA LEU A 206 -12.42 -16.72 -5.45
C LEU A 206 -12.84 -17.94 -6.27
N ARG A 207 -11.95 -18.50 -7.10
CA ARG A 207 -12.23 -19.67 -7.95
C ARG A 207 -12.12 -21.00 -7.24
N GLU A 208 -11.30 -21.10 -6.19
CA GLU A 208 -11.17 -22.31 -5.40
C GLU A 208 -12.52 -22.73 -4.78
N SER A 209 -12.71 -24.02 -4.50
CA SER A 209 -13.90 -24.46 -3.79
C SER A 209 -13.86 -24.00 -2.33
N GLU A 210 -15.05 -23.87 -1.70
CA GLU A 210 -15.12 -23.52 -0.27
C GLU A 210 -14.38 -24.53 0.62
N SER A 211 -14.40 -25.82 0.25
CA SER A 211 -13.68 -26.89 0.95
C SER A 211 -12.16 -26.75 0.86
N GLU A 212 -11.63 -26.36 -0.30
CA GLU A 212 -10.19 -26.12 -0.47
C GLU A 212 -9.75 -24.88 0.31
N ARG A 213 -10.53 -23.79 0.26
CA ARG A 213 -10.25 -22.60 1.07
C ARG A 213 -10.32 -22.85 2.56
N ALA A 214 -11.21 -23.75 3.01
CA ALA A 214 -11.42 -24.03 4.42
C ALA A 214 -10.31 -24.88 5.07
N SER A 215 -9.42 -25.49 4.28
CA SER A 215 -8.39 -26.40 4.78
C SER A 215 -7.05 -26.14 4.10
N SER A 216 -6.07 -25.66 4.88
CA SER A 216 -4.66 -25.65 4.46
C SER A 216 -3.78 -26.17 5.59
N PRO A 217 -2.82 -27.07 5.28
CA PRO A 217 -1.76 -27.39 6.21
C PRO A 217 -0.92 -26.12 6.51
N PRO A 218 -0.29 -26.03 7.69
CA PRO A 218 0.69 -24.99 7.96
C PRO A 218 1.89 -25.13 7.03
N SER A 219 2.41 -24.00 6.53
CA SER A 219 3.68 -24.01 5.79
C SER A 219 4.83 -24.44 6.72
N PRO A 220 5.89 -25.08 6.17
CA PRO A 220 7.10 -25.41 6.91
C PRO A 220 7.69 -24.20 7.65
N ARG A 221 8.12 -24.45 8.89
CA ARG A 221 8.79 -23.46 9.71
C ARG A 221 10.28 -23.42 9.36
N VAL A 222 10.72 -22.34 8.72
CA VAL A 222 12.09 -22.18 8.23
C VAL A 222 12.71 -20.92 8.82
N ALA A 223 13.88 -21.03 9.46
CA ALA A 223 14.60 -19.86 9.93
C ALA A 223 14.99 -18.95 8.75
N ARG A 224 14.78 -17.64 8.90
CA ARG A 224 15.14 -16.65 7.88
C ARG A 224 15.96 -15.51 8.46
N LEU A 225 17.06 -15.22 7.79
CA LEU A 225 17.93 -14.08 8.10
C LEU A 225 17.75 -13.00 7.02
N PRO A 226 17.80 -11.70 7.40
CA PRO A 226 17.72 -10.62 6.42
C PRO A 226 18.82 -10.72 5.37
N LYS A 227 18.43 -10.66 4.10
CA LYS A 227 19.34 -10.54 2.96
C LYS A 227 20.02 -9.17 2.94
N PRO A 228 21.16 -9.00 2.25
CA PRO A 228 21.80 -7.69 2.11
C PRO A 228 20.91 -6.63 1.47
N ASN A 229 20.07 -7.04 0.51
CA ASN A 229 19.13 -6.17 -0.19
C ASN A 229 17.71 -6.71 -0.03
N ASP A 230 16.73 -5.81 0.11
CA ASP A 230 15.32 -6.16 0.10
C ASP A 230 14.72 -6.16 -1.33
N GLY A 231 13.47 -6.58 -1.45
CA GLY A 231 12.73 -6.63 -2.72
C GLY A 231 12.02 -5.32 -3.08
N PHE A 232 12.24 -4.24 -2.33
CA PHE A 232 11.47 -3.01 -2.49
C PHE A 232 11.90 -2.27 -3.76
N THR A 233 10.93 -1.97 -4.63
CA THR A 233 11.20 -1.35 -5.93
C THR A 233 11.13 0.19 -5.86
N LYS A 234 11.90 0.87 -6.70
CA LYS A 234 11.74 2.31 -6.94
C LYS A 234 10.44 2.59 -7.68
N ARG A 235 9.72 3.63 -7.25
CA ARG A 235 8.42 3.99 -7.82
C ARG A 235 8.54 5.09 -8.86
N VAL A 236 8.00 4.85 -10.04
CA VAL A 236 7.77 5.87 -11.07
C VAL A 236 6.32 6.33 -10.96
N ILE A 237 6.10 7.62 -10.73
CA ILE A 237 4.78 8.22 -10.56
C ILE A 237 4.49 9.12 -11.76
N ALA A 238 3.36 8.87 -12.41
CA ALA A 238 2.80 9.80 -13.39
C ALA A 238 1.84 10.77 -12.69
N CYS A 239 2.00 12.05 -12.96
CA CYS A 239 1.14 13.11 -12.45
C CYS A 239 0.44 13.83 -13.61
N MET A 240 -0.78 14.32 -13.36
CA MET A 240 -1.56 15.11 -14.30
C MET A 240 -2.40 16.13 -13.53
N ASP A 241 -2.49 17.36 -14.05
CA ASP A 241 -3.36 18.39 -13.47
C ASP A 241 -4.75 18.24 -14.07
N VAL A 242 -5.77 18.21 -13.21
CA VAL A 242 -7.19 18.21 -13.61
C VAL A 242 -7.77 19.58 -13.26
N ARG A 243 -8.35 20.26 -14.24
CA ARG A 243 -8.94 21.60 -14.11
C ARG A 243 -10.35 21.62 -14.69
N SER A 244 -11.17 22.59 -14.30
CA SER A 244 -12.41 22.91 -15.02
C SER A 244 -12.12 23.93 -16.11
N ASN A 245 -12.59 23.71 -17.33
CA ASN A 245 -12.61 24.74 -18.37
C ASN A 245 -13.75 25.75 -18.12
N ASP A 246 -13.86 26.76 -18.99
CA ASP A 246 -14.89 27.79 -18.87
C ASP A 246 -16.32 27.25 -19.01
N ASP A 247 -16.48 26.07 -19.63
CA ASP A 247 -17.76 25.34 -19.76
C ASP A 247 -18.07 24.44 -18.54
N GLY A 248 -17.17 24.38 -17.56
CA GLY A 248 -17.30 23.54 -16.37
C GLY A 248 -16.83 22.08 -16.54
N ASP A 249 -16.35 21.71 -17.74
CA ASP A 249 -15.83 20.37 -18.02
C ASP A 249 -14.47 20.14 -17.36
N LEU A 250 -14.24 18.93 -16.87
CA LEU A 250 -12.92 18.52 -16.36
C LEU A 250 -11.96 18.25 -17.53
N VAL A 251 -10.93 19.08 -17.64
CA VAL A 251 -9.85 18.99 -18.64
C VAL A 251 -8.51 18.70 -17.96
N VAL A 252 -7.62 17.99 -18.68
CA VAL A 252 -6.24 17.75 -18.24
C VAL A 252 -5.33 18.77 -18.92
N THR A 253 -4.62 19.58 -18.15
CA THR A 253 -3.68 20.59 -18.68
C THR A 253 -2.30 20.47 -18.02
N LYS A 254 -1.30 21.18 -18.55
CA LYS A 254 0.04 21.28 -17.94
C LYS A 254 0.14 22.58 -17.13
N GLY A 255 0.69 22.48 -15.92
CA GLY A 255 0.96 23.51 -14.91
C GLY A 255 1.57 24.89 -15.28
N ASP A 256 1.60 25.33 -16.54
CA ASP A 256 2.27 26.59 -16.92
C ASP A 256 1.34 27.71 -17.43
N GLN A 257 0.03 27.48 -17.60
CA GLN A 257 -0.91 28.58 -17.89
C GLN A 257 -1.63 29.02 -16.62
N TYR A 258 -0.96 29.91 -15.89
CA TYR A 258 -1.60 30.82 -14.95
C TYR A 258 -2.02 32.07 -15.72
N ASP A 259 -3.27 32.15 -16.18
CA ASP A 259 -3.87 33.47 -16.43
C ASP A 259 -4.34 33.98 -15.06
N VAL A 260 -3.41 34.57 -14.29
CA VAL A 260 -3.76 35.31 -13.07
C VAL A 260 -4.43 36.60 -13.52
N ARG A 261 -5.72 36.53 -13.85
CA ARG A 261 -6.53 37.74 -13.87
C ARG A 261 -6.64 38.21 -12.44
N GLU A 262 -5.89 39.26 -12.10
CA GLU A 262 -6.12 40.04 -10.89
C GLU A 262 -7.60 40.42 -10.86
N ARG A 263 -8.37 39.75 -10.00
CA ARG A 263 -9.63 40.33 -9.53
C ARG A 263 -9.25 41.41 -8.55
N THR A 264 -9.13 42.64 -9.05
CA THR A 264 -9.25 43.84 -8.23
C THR A 264 -10.59 43.79 -7.52
N THR A 265 -10.61 43.34 -6.27
CA THR A 265 -11.72 43.57 -5.36
C THR A 265 -11.54 44.97 -4.78
N ALA A 266 -12.37 45.90 -5.24
CA ALA A 266 -12.67 47.10 -4.48
C ALA A 266 -13.30 46.68 -3.14
N ASN A 267 -12.91 47.40 -2.09
CA ASN A 267 -13.40 47.37 -0.71
C ASN A 267 -12.73 46.34 0.21
N GLY A 268 -11.76 46.86 0.96
CA GLY A 268 -11.05 46.12 2.00
C GLY A 268 -11.92 45.86 3.22
N VAL A 269 -11.78 44.64 3.75
CA VAL A 269 -11.79 44.30 5.18
C VAL A 269 -10.87 43.08 5.32
N GLN A 270 -9.84 43.19 6.15
CA GLN A 270 -8.96 42.07 6.51
C GLN A 270 -9.71 41.10 7.44
N ALA A 271 -9.74 39.82 7.09
CA ALA A 271 -10.12 38.74 7.99
C ALA A 271 -8.85 37.97 8.39
N GLU A 272 -8.49 38.04 9.67
CA GLU A 272 -7.47 37.19 10.28
C GLU A 272 -7.96 35.73 10.28
N ALA A 273 -7.24 34.85 9.60
CA ALA A 273 -7.42 33.41 9.71
C ALA A 273 -6.15 32.78 10.29
N ALA A 274 -6.33 32.26 11.50
CA ALA A 274 -5.34 31.56 12.30
C ALA A 274 -4.85 30.26 11.64
N GLY A 275 -3.55 30.00 11.78
CA GLY A 275 -2.92 28.75 11.39
C GLY A 275 -1.49 28.96 10.91
N ALA A 276 -0.59 29.34 11.84
CA ALA A 276 0.81 29.56 11.54
C ALA A 276 1.45 28.29 10.94
N VAL A 277 1.66 28.28 9.62
CA VAL A 277 2.62 27.39 8.96
C VAL A 277 3.96 27.62 9.66
N ARG A 278 4.57 26.56 10.20
CA ARG A 278 5.93 26.63 10.77
C ARG A 278 6.91 27.11 9.70
N ASN A 279 7.19 28.41 9.71
CA ASN A 279 8.19 29.04 8.87
C ASN A 279 9.57 28.65 9.42
N LEU A 280 10.18 27.64 8.80
CA LEU A 280 11.52 27.15 9.15
C LEU A 280 12.66 28.06 8.66
N GLY A 281 12.38 29.27 8.15
CA GLY A 281 13.39 30.25 7.75
C GLY A 281 14.08 29.93 6.42
N LYS A 282 13.97 30.84 5.44
CA LYS A 282 14.62 30.82 4.12
C LYS A 282 14.41 29.63 3.13
N PRO A 283 13.51 28.61 3.26
CA PRO A 283 13.49 27.52 2.28
C PRO A 283 12.60 27.87 1.07
N VAL A 284 11.52 28.64 1.27
CA VAL A 284 10.60 29.08 0.21
C VAL A 284 11.29 30.03 -0.77
N ALA A 285 12.12 30.95 -0.27
CA ALA A 285 12.89 31.87 -1.11
C ALA A 285 14.09 31.22 -1.83
N LEU A 286 14.52 30.03 -1.38
CA LEU A 286 15.52 29.21 -2.05
C LEU A 286 14.84 28.27 -3.07
N ALA A 287 13.71 27.66 -2.71
CA ALA A 287 12.88 26.83 -3.58
C ALA A 287 12.38 27.59 -4.81
N ALA A 288 11.99 28.87 -4.66
CA ALA A 288 11.62 29.73 -5.79
C ALA A 288 12.80 30.09 -6.71
N ARG A 289 14.05 30.00 -6.23
CA ARG A 289 15.27 30.23 -7.06
C ARG A 289 15.79 28.95 -7.71
N ILE A 290 15.34 27.78 -7.27
CA ILE A 290 15.74 26.47 -7.77
C ILE A 290 14.50 25.71 -8.26
N ASP A 291 13.53 26.43 -8.83
CA ASP A 291 12.40 25.77 -9.45
C ASP A 291 12.88 25.12 -10.75
N ARG A 292 12.85 23.79 -10.79
CA ARG A 292 13.15 23.02 -11.99
C ARG A 292 11.91 22.64 -12.76
N ASP A 293 10.73 23.05 -12.32
CA ASP A 293 9.51 22.67 -13.00
C ASP A 293 9.48 23.16 -14.46
N GLY A 294 8.97 22.32 -15.34
CA GLY A 294 8.94 22.58 -16.78
C GLY A 294 10.31 22.63 -17.51
N THR A 295 11.45 22.68 -16.82
CA THR A 295 12.78 22.89 -17.44
C THR A 295 13.26 21.73 -18.29
N GLY A 296 12.89 20.49 -17.93
CA GLY A 296 13.39 19.29 -18.58
C GLY A 296 14.89 19.04 -18.42
N LEU A 297 15.57 19.72 -17.47
CA LEU A 297 17.02 19.63 -17.25
C LEU A 297 17.43 18.60 -16.18
N GLY A 298 16.46 17.87 -15.61
CA GLY A 298 16.67 16.89 -14.55
C GLY A 298 16.29 17.42 -13.17
N TYR A 299 16.17 16.53 -12.20
CA TYR A 299 15.76 16.83 -10.83
C TYR A 299 16.80 17.64 -10.06
N ASP A 300 16.37 18.45 -9.09
CA ASP A 300 17.30 19.13 -8.19
C ASP A 300 17.85 18.17 -7.13
N LEU A 301 18.98 17.54 -7.47
CA LEU A 301 19.59 16.51 -6.65
C LEU A 301 20.09 17.02 -5.30
N GLU A 302 20.51 18.29 -5.21
CA GLU A 302 21.02 18.87 -3.97
C GLU A 302 19.89 19.08 -2.97
N LEU A 303 18.80 19.71 -3.41
CA LEU A 303 17.60 19.88 -2.58
C LEU A 303 17.01 18.54 -2.18
N ILE A 304 16.89 17.60 -3.12
CA ILE A 304 16.34 16.27 -2.83
C ILE A 304 17.21 15.54 -1.80
N SER A 305 18.54 15.56 -1.96
CA SER A 305 19.46 14.92 -1.01
C SER A 305 19.47 15.61 0.35
N LEU A 306 19.25 16.92 0.40
CA LEU A 306 19.06 17.65 1.66
C LEU A 306 17.80 17.16 2.38
N VAL A 307 16.65 17.20 1.71
CA VAL A 307 15.37 16.74 2.27
C VAL A 307 15.47 15.28 2.71
N ARG A 308 16.03 14.40 1.87
CA ARG A 308 16.13 12.96 2.17
C ARG A 308 16.96 12.67 3.40
N ARG A 309 18.00 13.46 3.69
CA ARG A 309 18.80 13.35 4.93
C ARG A 309 18.10 13.92 6.16
N SER A 310 17.16 14.85 5.97
CA SER A 310 16.44 15.52 7.06
C SER A 310 15.21 14.76 7.55
N VAL A 311 14.66 13.82 6.77
CA VAL A 311 13.43 13.10 7.12
C VAL A 311 13.58 11.58 7.05
N ARG A 312 12.68 10.88 7.76
CA ARG A 312 12.57 9.41 7.79
C ARG A 312 11.27 8.89 7.20
N ILE A 313 10.52 9.76 6.53
CA ILE A 313 9.34 9.40 5.74
C ILE A 313 9.74 9.29 4.26
N PRO A 314 9.02 8.50 3.44
CA PRO A 314 9.34 8.38 2.02
C PRO A 314 9.31 9.73 1.30
N VAL A 315 10.31 9.99 0.45
CA VAL A 315 10.41 11.23 -0.33
C VAL A 315 10.14 10.93 -1.79
N VAL A 316 9.34 11.80 -2.43
CA VAL A 316 9.08 11.78 -3.87
C VAL A 316 9.87 12.90 -4.51
N ALA A 317 10.82 12.56 -5.38
CA ALA A 317 11.46 13.53 -6.26
C ALA A 317 10.46 14.02 -7.31
N SER A 318 10.33 15.33 -7.47
CA SER A 318 9.43 15.96 -8.44
C SER A 318 10.13 17.12 -9.13
N SER A 319 9.55 17.55 -10.26
CA SER A 319 9.96 18.72 -11.06
C SER A 319 11.30 18.57 -11.79
N GLY A 320 11.33 18.92 -13.07
CA GLY A 320 12.55 18.93 -13.90
C GLY A 320 12.83 17.68 -14.75
N ALA A 321 12.13 16.56 -14.56
CA ALA A 321 12.31 15.38 -15.41
C ALA A 321 12.00 15.69 -16.89
N GLY A 322 12.90 15.28 -17.79
CA GLY A 322 12.89 15.61 -19.22
C GLY A 322 13.19 14.41 -20.13
N ARG A 323 13.94 13.44 -19.60
CA ARG A 323 14.29 12.18 -20.25
C ARG A 323 14.41 11.06 -19.21
N LYS A 324 14.41 9.79 -19.66
CA LYS A 324 14.48 8.61 -18.77
C LYS A 324 15.74 8.57 -17.90
N GLU A 325 16.86 9.10 -18.39
CA GLU A 325 18.14 9.14 -17.68
C GLU A 325 18.06 9.99 -16.39
N HIS A 326 17.15 10.97 -16.32
CA HIS A 326 16.96 11.77 -15.10
C HIS A 326 16.40 10.92 -13.95
N PHE A 327 15.64 9.86 -14.23
CA PHE A 327 15.15 8.94 -13.20
C PHE A 327 16.28 8.06 -12.67
N VAL A 328 17.14 7.56 -13.55
CA VAL A 328 18.34 6.80 -13.15
C VAL A 328 19.21 7.68 -12.24
N GLU A 329 19.50 8.90 -12.68
CA GLU A 329 20.34 9.84 -11.95
C GLU A 329 19.80 10.15 -10.54
N VAL A 330 18.50 10.46 -10.41
CA VAL A 330 17.94 10.82 -9.11
C VAL A 330 17.93 9.65 -8.14
N PHE A 331 17.66 8.43 -8.61
CA PHE A 331 17.65 7.25 -7.73
C PHE A 331 19.05 6.84 -7.30
N GLU A 332 20.06 6.92 -8.17
CA GLU A 332 21.45 6.61 -7.82
C GLU A 332 22.04 7.62 -6.83
N LYS A 333 21.75 8.91 -7.03
CA LYS A 333 22.44 9.98 -6.30
C LYS A 333 21.77 10.42 -5.00
N THR A 334 20.47 10.18 -4.83
CA THR A 334 19.71 10.78 -3.71
C THR A 334 19.09 9.78 -2.74
N GLY A 335 18.93 8.51 -3.13
CA GLY A 335 18.33 7.48 -2.28
C GLY A 335 16.82 7.59 -2.07
N VAL A 336 16.12 8.48 -2.78
CA VAL A 336 14.65 8.61 -2.70
C VAL A 336 13.92 7.32 -3.11
N GLU A 337 12.71 7.15 -2.59
CA GLU A 337 11.88 5.97 -2.83
C GLU A 337 11.03 6.09 -4.10
N ALA A 338 10.76 7.32 -4.55
CA ALA A 338 9.96 7.57 -5.74
C ALA A 338 10.43 8.80 -6.52
N ALA A 339 10.14 8.79 -7.82
CA ALA A 339 10.32 9.92 -8.71
C ALA A 339 9.08 10.11 -9.56
N LEU A 340 8.68 11.37 -9.72
CA LEU A 340 7.47 11.80 -10.40
C LEU A 340 7.84 12.60 -11.64
N ALA A 341 7.06 12.42 -12.71
CA ALA A 341 7.04 13.35 -13.82
C ALA A 341 5.60 13.53 -14.34
N ALA A 342 5.32 14.69 -14.93
CA ALA A 342 4.04 15.01 -15.53
C ALA A 342 4.20 15.22 -17.04
N GLY A 343 4.85 16.32 -17.42
CA GLY A 343 4.91 16.79 -18.81
C GLY A 343 5.40 15.77 -19.82
N ILE A 344 6.50 15.04 -19.53
CA ILE A 344 7.09 14.08 -20.47
C ILE A 344 6.19 12.86 -20.75
N PHE A 345 5.42 12.43 -19.75
CA PHE A 345 4.47 11.32 -19.91
C PHE A 345 3.22 11.80 -20.65
N HIS A 346 2.73 12.99 -20.31
CA HIS A 346 1.56 13.57 -20.97
C HIS A 346 1.81 13.86 -22.46
N ARG A 347 2.98 14.43 -22.80
CA ARG A 347 3.39 14.69 -24.19
C ARG A 347 3.88 13.44 -24.93
N ARG A 348 3.92 12.29 -24.26
CA ARG A 348 4.39 11.00 -24.80
C ARG A 348 5.82 11.06 -25.36
N GLU A 349 6.65 11.93 -24.80
CA GLU A 349 8.08 12.06 -25.16
C GLU A 349 8.88 10.89 -24.58
N VAL A 350 8.46 10.41 -23.42
CA VAL A 350 9.00 9.22 -22.74
C VAL A 350 7.82 8.47 -22.14
N SER A 351 7.79 7.15 -22.28
CA SER A 351 6.81 6.28 -21.62
C SER A 351 7.30 5.82 -20.24
N ILE A 352 6.37 5.42 -19.36
CA ILE A 352 6.73 4.79 -18.08
C ILE A 352 7.57 3.53 -18.32
N GLN A 353 7.28 2.78 -19.39
CA GLN A 353 7.99 1.56 -19.73
C GLN A 353 9.47 1.83 -20.08
N GLU A 354 9.75 2.86 -20.88
CA GLU A 354 11.13 3.28 -21.19
C GLU A 354 11.90 3.73 -19.94
N VAL A 355 11.23 4.42 -19.00
CA VAL A 355 11.84 4.75 -17.70
C VAL A 355 12.19 3.47 -16.94
N LYS A 356 11.26 2.52 -16.83
CA LYS A 356 11.49 1.25 -16.15
C LYS A 356 12.62 0.44 -16.79
N GLU A 357 12.71 0.41 -18.11
CA GLU A 357 13.79 -0.26 -18.84
C GLU A 357 15.15 0.39 -18.56
N ALA A 358 15.22 1.72 -18.55
CA ALA A 358 16.45 2.44 -18.18
C ALA A 358 16.87 2.14 -16.73
N LEU A 359 15.92 2.11 -15.79
CA LEU A 359 16.17 1.74 -14.39
C LEU A 359 16.68 0.30 -14.27
N ALA A 360 16.03 -0.65 -14.95
CA ALA A 360 16.45 -2.04 -14.95
C ALA A 360 17.85 -2.23 -15.56
N ALA A 361 18.17 -1.53 -16.65
CA ALA A 361 19.50 -1.51 -17.26
C ALA A 361 20.58 -0.96 -16.31
N ALA A 362 20.22 0.02 -15.49
CA ALA A 362 21.06 0.56 -14.41
C ALA A 362 21.08 -0.32 -13.14
N LYS A 363 20.47 -1.51 -13.17
CA LYS A 363 20.34 -2.44 -12.03
C LYS A 363 19.59 -1.84 -10.83
N ILE A 364 18.73 -0.86 -11.08
CA ILE A 364 17.83 -0.29 -10.08
C ILE A 364 16.56 -1.15 -10.05
N ASN A 365 16.25 -1.72 -8.88
CA ASN A 365 15.06 -2.55 -8.72
C ASN A 365 13.80 -1.73 -9.01
N VAL A 366 13.03 -2.15 -10.02
CA VAL A 366 11.82 -1.49 -10.48
C VAL A 366 10.77 -2.55 -10.81
N ARG A 367 9.50 -2.26 -10.54
CA ARG A 367 8.42 -3.18 -10.88
C ARG A 367 8.33 -3.39 -12.40
N THR A 368 8.56 -4.63 -12.84
CA THR A 368 8.29 -5.11 -14.20
C THR A 368 6.78 -5.21 -14.46
N ALA A 369 6.39 -5.23 -15.73
CA ALA A 369 4.99 -5.18 -16.16
C ALA A 369 4.15 -6.36 -15.65
#